data_AF-A0A7V3AFL7-F1
#
_entry.id   AF-A0A7V3AFL7-F1
#
_cell.length_a   1.000
_cell.length_b   1.000
_cell.length_c   1.000
_cell.angle_alpha   90.00
_cell.angle_beta   90.00
_cell.angle_gamma   90.00
#
_symmetry.space_group_name_H-M   'P 1'
#
loop_
_entity.id
_entity.type
_entity.pdbx_description
1 polymer ?
#
loop_
_entity_poly.entity_id
_entity_poly.type
_entity_poly.pdbx_seq_one_letter_code
_entity_poly.pdbx_strand_id
1 'polypeptide(L)'
;MGRRKDTPEPPAAANMRPLVGMLFLAVGTALFFAMQWYASANRLARLEAQAKTNTPEPPAESRRVVAGISSELAEWLNASDSTLAKADVVELNLLVARELSECKDIDIADCTRQLDRWADEVRALLAQDPQGFEKDREKWKTRRRLELAVMGSVLKDDHSVRYVDKIDHANPEHKFSTGIFRNGTGTCASLPVIWTALGRRLGHPITLALAPEHLYCICDDGTEKINIEATGSSHLGIRDEAAITKECPAELVKNGTFMRPLSNREIVGVFLDFRAQVWAARKDFEKALSDSQRAHELVPYNSNIANGVAHCAQMVASTHPAIRLGGQSILQVDNDPRELAYRQYVRAMRARNGNYSPAMPGGRPQQWLPDMGVPPLGGPRPQVPDPSAYGPQVAHPQPGGGRP
;
A
#
# COMPACT_ATOMS: atom_id res chain seq x y z
N MET A 1 -60.61 -36.22 68.32
CA MET A 1 -60.38 -37.03 67.11
C MET A 1 -60.58 -36.14 65.89
N GLY A 2 -59.63 -36.14 64.95
CA GLY A 2 -59.78 -35.46 63.65
C GLY A 2 -58.64 -34.53 63.25
N ARG A 3 -57.40 -35.03 63.11
CA ARG A 3 -56.32 -34.32 62.40
C ARG A 3 -56.66 -34.28 60.90
N ARG A 4 -56.85 -33.09 60.33
CA ARG A 4 -56.84 -32.88 58.87
C ARG A 4 -55.40 -33.11 58.37
N LYS A 5 -55.27 -33.97 57.35
CA LYS A 5 -54.03 -34.17 56.60
C LYS A 5 -53.96 -33.08 55.52
N ASP A 6 -52.93 -32.25 55.58
CA ASP A 6 -52.55 -31.36 54.49
C ASP A 6 -51.91 -32.19 53.37
N THR A 7 -52.50 -32.14 52.18
CA THR A 7 -51.91 -32.66 50.94
C THR A 7 -51.05 -31.58 50.30
N PRO A 8 -49.83 -31.87 49.81
CA PRO A 8 -49.00 -30.88 49.13
C PRO A 8 -49.56 -30.58 47.73
N GLU A 9 -49.58 -29.29 47.36
CA GLU A 9 -49.87 -28.87 45.99
C GLU A 9 -48.79 -29.40 45.02
N PRO A 10 -49.16 -29.83 43.80
CA PRO A 10 -48.20 -30.22 42.78
C PRO A 10 -47.45 -28.99 42.23
N PRO A 11 -46.15 -29.14 41.88
CA PRO A 11 -45.36 -28.04 41.35
C PRO A 11 -45.92 -27.55 40.01
N ALA A 12 -46.03 -26.22 39.87
CA ALA A 12 -46.49 -25.57 38.66
C ALA A 12 -45.66 -26.02 37.45
N ALA A 13 -46.34 -26.56 36.43
CA ALA A 13 -45.72 -26.97 35.18
C ALA A 13 -45.03 -25.77 34.51
N ALA A 14 -43.70 -25.81 34.47
CA ALA A 14 -42.91 -24.79 33.79
C ALA A 14 -43.28 -24.77 32.29
N ASN A 15 -43.83 -23.65 31.83
CA ASN A 15 -44.16 -23.42 30.43
C ASN A 15 -42.89 -23.49 29.55
N MET A 16 -42.60 -24.66 28.96
CA MET A 16 -41.47 -24.89 28.04
C MET A 16 -41.64 -24.28 26.64
N ARG A 17 -42.77 -23.62 26.36
CA ARG A 17 -43.09 -23.04 25.04
C ARG A 17 -42.12 -21.95 24.53
N PRO A 18 -41.49 -21.08 25.34
CA PRO A 18 -40.59 -20.04 24.80
C PRO A 18 -39.21 -20.58 24.40
N LEU A 19 -38.75 -21.69 25.01
CA LEU A 19 -37.44 -22.30 24.73
C LEU A 19 -37.39 -22.97 23.35
N VAL A 20 -38.50 -23.61 22.94
CA VAL A 20 -38.61 -24.24 21.62
C VAL A 20 -38.60 -23.18 20.51
N GLY A 21 -39.30 -22.05 20.71
CA GLY A 21 -39.31 -20.94 19.75
C GLY A 21 -37.94 -20.28 19.55
N MET A 22 -37.16 -20.09 20.62
CA MET A 22 -35.81 -19.53 20.52
C MET A 22 -34.84 -20.46 19.78
N LEU A 23 -34.98 -21.78 19.96
CA LEU A 23 -34.14 -22.76 19.25
C LEU A 23 -34.39 -22.74 17.74
N PHE A 24 -35.65 -22.67 17.31
CA PHE A 24 -35.99 -22.57 15.88
C PHE A 24 -35.47 -21.27 15.24
N LEU A 25 -35.52 -20.15 15.96
CA LEU A 25 -34.99 -18.87 15.48
C LEU A 25 -33.46 -18.91 15.33
N ALA A 26 -32.75 -19.50 16.30
CA ALA A 26 -31.29 -19.62 16.27
C ALA A 26 -30.82 -20.52 15.12
N VAL A 27 -31.47 -21.67 14.93
CA VAL A 27 -31.16 -22.59 13.82
C VAL A 27 -31.47 -21.95 12.46
N GLY A 28 -32.61 -21.26 12.33
CA GLY A 28 -32.97 -20.56 11.09
C GLY A 28 -31.95 -19.47 10.72
N THR A 29 -31.47 -18.72 11.72
CA THR A 29 -30.47 -17.66 11.51
C THR A 29 -29.11 -18.24 11.11
N ALA A 30 -28.66 -19.30 11.77
CA ALA A 30 -27.40 -19.98 11.42
C ALA A 30 -27.44 -20.56 9.99
N LEU A 31 -28.56 -21.16 9.59
CA LEU A 31 -28.74 -21.68 8.23
C LEU A 31 -28.75 -20.56 7.18
N PHE A 32 -29.35 -19.41 7.48
CA PHE A 32 -29.35 -18.25 6.59
C PHE A 32 -27.92 -17.72 6.36
N PHE A 33 -27.12 -17.57 7.42
CA PHE A 33 -25.73 -17.14 7.29
C PHE A 33 -24.84 -18.18 6.57
N ALA A 34 -25.04 -19.47 6.85
CA ALA A 34 -24.34 -20.54 6.14
C ALA A 34 -24.66 -20.53 4.63
N MET A 35 -25.92 -20.28 4.26
CA MET A 35 -26.32 -20.13 2.85
C MET A 35 -25.72 -18.87 2.20
N GLN A 36 -25.69 -17.73 2.89
CA GLN A 36 -25.04 -16.50 2.38
C GLN A 36 -23.53 -16.67 2.22
N TRP A 37 -22.87 -17.32 3.17
CA TRP A 37 -21.45 -17.66 3.09
C TRP A 37 -21.18 -18.59 1.91
N TYR A 38 -21.95 -19.67 1.76
CA TYR A 38 -21.82 -20.62 0.66
C TYR A 38 -22.04 -19.97 -0.71
N ALA A 39 -23.03 -19.08 -0.84
CA ALA A 39 -23.28 -18.32 -2.06
C ALA A 39 -22.12 -17.36 -2.38
N SER A 40 -21.54 -16.70 -1.37
CA SER A 40 -20.42 -15.78 -1.53
C SER A 40 -19.12 -16.50 -1.90
N ALA A 41 -18.82 -17.63 -1.25
CA ALA A 41 -17.67 -18.48 -1.57
C ALA A 41 -17.76 -19.03 -3.00
N ASN A 42 -18.94 -19.48 -3.44
CA ASN A 42 -19.15 -19.93 -4.81
C ASN A 42 -19.05 -18.79 -5.84
N ARG A 43 -19.45 -17.57 -5.47
CA ARG A 43 -19.29 -16.38 -6.33
C ARG A 43 -17.81 -16.05 -6.50
N LEU A 44 -17.03 -16.06 -5.43
CA LEU A 44 -15.58 -15.86 -5.47
C LEU A 44 -14.88 -16.94 -6.30
N ALA A 45 -15.20 -18.22 -6.08
CA ALA A 45 -14.62 -19.32 -6.85
C ALA A 45 -14.95 -19.23 -8.35
N ARG A 46 -16.16 -18.77 -8.71
CA ARG A 46 -16.54 -18.53 -10.12
C ARG A 46 -15.83 -17.33 -10.72
N LEU A 47 -15.65 -16.25 -9.97
CA LEU A 47 -14.88 -15.07 -10.42
C LEU A 47 -13.41 -15.41 -10.60
N GLU A 48 -12.82 -16.20 -9.72
CA GLU A 48 -11.45 -16.72 -9.86
C GLU A 48 -11.31 -17.66 -11.06
N ALA A 49 -12.28 -18.54 -11.29
CA ALA A 49 -12.30 -19.41 -12.45
C ALA A 49 -12.46 -18.62 -13.76
N GLN A 50 -13.34 -17.62 -13.80
CA GLN A 50 -13.50 -16.73 -14.95
C GLN A 50 -12.27 -15.86 -15.21
N ALA A 51 -11.59 -15.39 -14.16
CA ALA A 51 -10.33 -14.67 -14.29
C ALA A 51 -9.26 -15.57 -14.92
N LYS A 52 -9.16 -16.84 -14.48
CA LYS A 52 -8.21 -17.82 -15.04
C LYS A 52 -8.51 -18.21 -16.50
N THR A 53 -9.78 -18.29 -16.90
CA THR A 53 -10.14 -18.66 -18.29
C THR A 53 -10.07 -17.51 -19.28
N ASN A 54 -10.09 -16.26 -18.80
CA ASN A 54 -10.07 -15.05 -19.65
C ASN A 54 -8.74 -14.31 -19.67
N THR A 55 -7.68 -14.86 -19.06
CA THR A 55 -6.33 -14.31 -19.23
C THR A 55 -5.68 -15.06 -20.39
N PRO A 56 -5.57 -14.48 -21.60
CA PRO A 56 -4.76 -15.11 -22.64
C PRO A 56 -3.34 -15.25 -22.09
N GLU A 57 -2.71 -16.43 -22.26
CA GLU A 57 -1.28 -16.55 -22.02
C GLU A 57 -0.58 -15.45 -22.83
N PRO A 58 0.30 -14.65 -22.20
CA PRO A 58 0.99 -13.62 -22.93
C PRO A 58 1.80 -14.31 -24.04
N PRO A 59 1.72 -13.82 -25.30
CA PRO A 59 2.39 -14.45 -26.42
C PRO A 59 3.88 -14.64 -26.10
N ALA A 60 4.46 -15.75 -26.55
CA ALA A 60 5.86 -16.13 -26.27
C ALA A 60 6.88 -15.04 -26.65
N GLU A 61 6.48 -14.07 -27.48
CA GLU A 61 7.25 -12.88 -27.86
C GLU A 61 7.37 -11.79 -26.78
N SER A 62 6.55 -11.85 -25.73
CA SER A 62 6.65 -10.97 -24.53
C SER A 62 7.86 -11.31 -23.64
N ARG A 63 8.56 -12.43 -23.90
CA ARG A 63 9.84 -12.79 -23.25
C ARG A 63 11.05 -12.14 -23.92
N ARG A 64 10.90 -11.00 -24.59
CA ARG A 64 12.07 -10.19 -24.96
C ARG A 64 12.67 -9.66 -23.66
N VAL A 65 13.82 -10.23 -23.32
CA VAL A 65 14.70 -9.79 -22.25
C VAL A 65 14.83 -8.27 -22.32
N VAL A 66 14.26 -7.58 -21.34
CA VAL A 66 14.50 -6.17 -21.09
C VAL A 66 16.00 -6.04 -20.85
N ALA A 67 16.71 -5.47 -21.82
CA ALA A 67 18.15 -5.28 -21.70
C ALA A 67 18.42 -4.36 -20.50
N GLY A 68 19.14 -4.86 -19.49
CA GLY A 68 19.62 -4.06 -18.37
C GLY A 68 18.86 -4.15 -17.05
N ILE A 69 17.97 -5.13 -16.84
CA ILE A 69 17.50 -5.50 -15.49
C ILE A 69 18.29 -6.69 -14.93
N SER A 70 18.56 -6.68 -13.62
CA SER A 70 19.20 -7.80 -12.94
C SER A 70 18.38 -9.09 -13.05
N SER A 71 19.07 -10.23 -12.99
CA SER A 71 18.45 -11.56 -13.00
C SER A 71 17.45 -11.72 -11.85
N GLU A 72 17.76 -11.16 -10.68
CA GLU A 72 16.91 -11.23 -9.49
C GLU A 72 15.59 -10.47 -9.69
N LEU A 73 15.62 -9.24 -10.25
CA LEU A 73 14.38 -8.52 -10.57
C LEU A 73 13.59 -9.23 -11.68
N ALA A 74 14.28 -9.79 -12.68
CA ALA A 74 13.64 -10.55 -13.74
C ALA A 74 12.93 -11.82 -13.21
N GLU A 75 13.50 -12.50 -12.22
CA GLU A 75 12.85 -13.64 -11.55
C GLU A 75 11.53 -13.22 -10.89
N TRP A 76 11.53 -12.13 -10.12
CA TRP A 76 10.31 -11.62 -9.49
C TRP A 76 9.25 -11.14 -10.49
N LEU A 77 9.67 -10.49 -11.59
CA LEU A 77 8.77 -10.07 -12.65
C LEU A 77 8.09 -11.23 -13.38
N ASN A 78 8.71 -12.40 -13.38
CA ASN A 78 8.20 -13.63 -13.99
C ASN A 78 7.59 -14.61 -12.96
N ALA A 79 7.69 -14.29 -11.67
CA ALA A 79 7.16 -15.13 -10.60
C ALA A 79 5.64 -15.21 -10.65
N SER A 80 5.08 -16.35 -10.23
CA SER A 80 3.63 -16.56 -10.17
C SER A 80 2.96 -15.63 -9.14
N ASP A 81 1.65 -15.41 -9.27
CA ASP A 81 0.87 -14.63 -8.29
C ASP A 81 1.00 -15.19 -6.88
N SER A 82 1.04 -16.53 -6.75
CA SER A 82 1.18 -17.20 -5.45
C SER A 82 2.55 -17.00 -4.81
N THR A 83 3.60 -16.87 -5.64
CA THR A 83 4.95 -16.55 -5.20
C THR A 83 5.02 -15.09 -4.76
N LEU A 84 4.54 -14.18 -5.60
CA LEU A 84 4.53 -12.75 -5.30
C LEU A 84 3.67 -12.41 -4.10
N ALA A 85 2.55 -13.09 -3.88
CA ALA A 85 1.68 -12.86 -2.72
C ALA A 85 2.40 -13.07 -1.37
N LYS A 86 3.48 -13.86 -1.36
CA LYS A 86 4.31 -14.12 -0.17
C LYS A 86 5.53 -13.21 -0.06
N ALA A 87 5.84 -12.45 -1.11
CA ALA A 87 6.99 -11.55 -1.13
C ALA A 87 6.81 -10.40 -0.16
N ASP A 88 7.92 -9.97 0.46
CA ASP A 88 7.93 -8.75 1.23
C ASP A 88 7.79 -7.54 0.30
N VAL A 89 6.86 -6.65 0.61
CA VAL A 89 6.60 -5.47 -0.21
C VAL A 89 7.79 -4.50 -0.22
N VAL A 90 8.57 -4.43 0.88
CA VAL A 90 9.75 -3.56 0.92
C VAL A 90 10.88 -4.15 0.09
N GLU A 91 11.03 -5.48 0.08
CA GLU A 91 12.01 -6.16 -0.75
C GLU A 91 11.72 -5.91 -2.23
N LEU A 92 10.48 -6.07 -2.66
CA LEU A 92 10.05 -5.73 -4.02
C LEU A 92 10.33 -4.25 -4.37
N ASN A 93 10.10 -3.33 -3.42
CA ASN A 93 10.38 -1.90 -3.62
C ASN A 93 11.88 -1.63 -3.82
N LEU A 94 12.72 -2.19 -2.93
CA LEU A 94 14.16 -1.97 -2.95
C LEU A 94 14.84 -2.69 -4.13
N LEU A 95 14.35 -3.87 -4.53
CA LEU A 95 14.83 -4.58 -5.71
C LEU A 95 14.63 -3.77 -7.00
N VAL A 96 13.47 -3.15 -7.15
CA VAL A 96 13.22 -2.24 -8.28
C VAL A 96 14.13 -1.01 -8.18
N ALA A 97 14.27 -0.43 -6.99
CA ALA A 97 15.12 0.74 -6.76
C ALA A 97 16.59 0.49 -7.09
N ARG A 98 17.12 -0.70 -6.78
CA ARG A 98 18.54 -1.06 -6.90
C ARG A 98 19.11 -1.01 -8.34
N GLU A 99 18.24 -1.00 -9.35
CA GLU A 99 18.65 -0.74 -10.74
C GLU A 99 19.06 0.72 -10.99
N LEU A 100 18.68 1.64 -10.10
CA LEU A 100 19.15 3.02 -10.08
C LEU A 100 20.52 3.07 -9.40
N SER A 101 21.48 3.76 -10.03
CA SER A 101 22.88 3.81 -9.58
C SER A 101 23.06 4.19 -8.10
N GLU A 102 22.24 5.12 -7.62
CA GLU A 102 22.27 5.68 -6.27
C GLU A 102 21.69 4.74 -5.21
N CYS A 103 21.07 3.64 -5.63
CA CYS A 103 20.45 2.64 -4.77
C CYS A 103 21.14 1.27 -4.86
N LYS A 104 22.20 1.14 -5.67
CA LYS A 104 22.87 -0.15 -5.94
C LYS A 104 23.47 -0.81 -4.70
N ASP A 105 23.88 0.01 -3.74
CA ASP A 105 24.55 -0.36 -2.50
C ASP A 105 23.58 -0.63 -1.33
N ILE A 106 22.26 -0.55 -1.54
CA ILE A 106 21.30 -0.82 -0.48
C ILE A 106 21.34 -2.31 -0.08
N ASP A 107 21.58 -2.58 1.21
CA ASP A 107 21.47 -3.92 1.78
C ASP A 107 20.00 -4.21 2.12
N ILE A 108 19.31 -4.87 1.19
CA ILE A 108 17.89 -5.22 1.32
C ILE A 108 17.64 -6.11 2.54
N ALA A 109 18.57 -7.02 2.85
CA ALA A 109 18.44 -7.90 3.99
C ALA A 109 18.56 -7.12 5.30
N ASP A 110 19.44 -6.12 5.36
CA ASP A 110 19.55 -5.23 6.52
C ASP A 110 18.32 -4.34 6.71
N CYS A 111 17.81 -3.75 5.64
CA CYS A 111 16.55 -2.99 5.67
C CYS A 111 15.38 -3.85 6.18
N THR A 112 15.31 -5.10 5.75
CA THR A 112 14.28 -6.07 6.18
C THR A 112 14.41 -6.38 7.67
N ARG A 113 15.64 -6.66 8.16
CA ARG A 113 15.90 -6.87 9.60
C ARG A 113 15.61 -5.62 10.43
N GLN A 114 15.84 -4.43 9.88
CA GLN A 114 15.50 -3.18 10.57
C GLN A 114 13.98 -3.06 10.78
N LEU A 115 13.17 -3.41 9.78
CA LEU A 115 11.71 -3.45 9.94
C LEU A 115 11.26 -4.52 10.94
N ASP A 116 11.96 -5.67 11.02
CA ASP A 116 11.66 -6.69 12.02
C ASP A 116 11.88 -6.14 13.44
N ARG A 117 12.98 -5.40 13.66
CA ARG A 117 13.24 -4.73 14.95
C ARG A 117 12.17 -3.70 15.28
N TRP A 118 11.76 -2.87 14.31
CA TRP A 118 10.67 -1.90 14.53
C TRP A 118 9.34 -2.60 14.85
N ALA A 119 9.07 -3.77 14.25
CA ALA A 119 7.89 -4.56 14.59
C ALA A 119 7.95 -5.10 16.03
N ASP A 120 9.12 -5.57 16.48
CA ASP A 120 9.33 -6.02 17.85
C ASP A 120 9.15 -4.90 18.87
N GLU A 121 9.62 -3.68 18.56
CA GLU A 121 9.40 -2.50 19.40
C GLU A 121 7.90 -2.16 19.53
N VAL A 122 7.15 -2.19 18.44
CA VAL A 122 5.69 -2.00 18.48
C VAL A 122 5.02 -3.07 19.34
N ARG A 123 5.40 -4.35 19.19
CA ARG A 123 4.87 -5.44 20.04
C ARG A 123 5.21 -5.22 21.51
N ALA A 124 6.43 -4.80 21.82
CA ALA A 124 6.86 -4.55 23.19
C ALA A 124 6.05 -3.41 23.83
N LEU A 125 5.83 -2.30 23.11
CA LEU A 125 4.99 -1.19 23.59
C LEU A 125 3.55 -1.62 23.85
N LEU A 126 2.96 -2.39 22.94
CA LEU A 126 1.60 -2.92 23.10
C LEU A 126 1.46 -3.92 24.26
N ALA A 127 2.54 -4.61 24.62
CA ALA A 127 2.58 -5.55 25.74
C ALA A 127 2.75 -4.86 27.10
N GLN A 128 3.30 -3.63 27.14
CA GLN A 128 3.50 -2.88 28.38
C GLN A 128 2.19 -2.31 28.96
N ASP A 129 1.20 -1.99 28.12
CA ASP A 129 -0.13 -1.57 28.57
C ASP A 129 -1.23 -2.48 27.97
N PRO A 130 -1.36 -3.71 28.47
CA PRO A 130 -2.35 -4.66 27.95
C PRO A 130 -3.80 -4.14 28.13
N GLN A 131 -4.03 -3.27 29.11
CA GLN A 131 -5.33 -2.62 29.37
C GLN A 131 -5.48 -1.27 28.64
N GLY A 132 -4.45 -0.79 27.94
CA GLY A 132 -4.45 0.52 27.28
C GLY A 132 -5.58 0.67 26.27
N PHE A 133 -5.93 -0.43 25.58
CA PHE A 133 -7.08 -0.43 24.69
C PHE A 133 -8.41 -0.19 25.42
N GLU A 134 -8.63 -0.76 26.61
CA GLU A 134 -9.88 -0.54 27.33
C GLU A 134 -10.01 0.91 27.81
N LYS A 135 -8.89 1.53 28.23
CA LYS A 135 -8.86 2.93 28.65
C LYS A 135 -9.21 3.88 27.50
N ASP A 136 -8.71 3.58 26.30
CA ASP A 136 -8.87 4.41 25.11
C ASP A 136 -9.88 3.84 24.10
N ARG A 137 -10.78 2.93 24.54
CA ARG A 137 -11.69 2.20 23.64
C ARG A 137 -12.57 3.15 22.84
N GLU A 138 -13.09 4.20 23.47
CA GLU A 138 -13.91 5.22 22.79
C GLU A 138 -13.13 5.99 21.72
N LYS A 139 -11.83 6.20 21.95
CA LYS A 139 -10.94 6.90 21.01
C LYS A 139 -10.62 6.04 19.81
N TRP A 140 -10.16 4.80 20.03
CA TRP A 140 -9.65 3.94 18.96
C TRP A 140 -10.72 3.07 18.32
N LYS A 141 -11.85 2.83 18.99
CA LYS A 141 -12.98 1.96 18.59
C LYS A 141 -12.62 0.48 18.46
N THR A 142 -11.48 0.15 17.86
CA THR A 142 -10.99 -1.22 17.66
C THR A 142 -9.53 -1.36 18.06
N ARG A 143 -9.14 -2.56 18.52
CA ARG A 143 -7.76 -2.87 18.92
C ARG A 143 -6.79 -2.63 17.77
N ARG A 144 -7.18 -2.98 16.55
CA ARG A 144 -6.39 -2.73 15.33
C ARG A 144 -6.07 -1.26 15.13
N ARG A 145 -7.04 -0.36 15.36
CA ARG A 145 -6.77 1.08 15.23
C ARG A 145 -5.75 1.57 16.26
N LEU A 146 -5.79 1.06 17.49
CA LEU A 146 -4.76 1.34 18.47
C LEU A 146 -3.39 0.83 17.98
N GLU A 147 -3.31 -0.42 17.50
CA GLU A 147 -2.06 -1.03 17.06
C GLU A 147 -1.42 -0.29 15.88
N LEU A 148 -2.22 0.09 14.89
CA LEU A 148 -1.79 0.92 13.76
C LEU A 148 -1.37 2.33 14.22
N ALA A 149 -2.00 2.90 15.23
CA ALA A 149 -1.61 4.20 15.78
C ALA A 149 -0.28 4.12 16.54
N VAL A 150 -0.08 3.09 17.37
CA VAL A 150 1.20 2.84 18.04
C VAL A 150 2.31 2.63 17.01
N MET A 151 2.03 1.89 15.94
CA MET A 151 2.96 1.72 14.83
C MET A 151 3.36 3.07 14.19
N GLY A 152 2.40 3.96 13.95
CA GLY A 152 2.67 5.31 13.44
C GLY A 152 3.51 6.15 14.39
N SER A 153 3.27 6.05 15.69
CA SER A 153 4.08 6.70 16.73
C SER A 153 5.51 6.18 16.77
N VAL A 154 5.75 4.87 16.70
CA VAL A 154 7.12 4.30 16.68
C VAL A 154 7.89 4.82 15.47
N LEU A 155 7.28 4.78 14.27
CA LEU A 155 7.94 5.29 13.06
C LEU A 155 8.32 6.77 13.22
N LYS A 156 7.40 7.61 13.69
CA LYS A 156 7.61 9.06 13.79
C LYS A 156 8.52 9.45 14.96
N ASP A 157 8.18 9.01 16.16
CA ASP A 157 8.75 9.53 17.40
C ASP A 157 10.07 8.83 17.75
N ASP A 158 10.19 7.52 17.46
CA ASP A 158 11.36 6.73 17.84
C ASP A 158 12.35 6.60 16.68
N HIS A 159 11.86 6.51 15.43
CA HIS A 159 12.71 6.38 14.23
C HIS A 159 12.80 7.64 13.37
N SER A 160 12.21 8.75 13.82
CA SER A 160 12.25 10.05 13.13
C SER A 160 11.81 10.00 11.66
N VAL A 161 10.95 9.03 11.31
CA VAL A 161 10.42 8.87 9.95
C VAL A 161 9.48 10.03 9.66
N ARG A 162 9.74 10.76 8.58
CA ARG A 162 9.01 11.98 8.24
C ARG A 162 8.74 12.13 6.75
N TYR A 163 7.66 12.83 6.45
CA TYR A 163 7.31 13.24 5.10
C TYR A 163 8.18 14.40 4.62
N VAL A 164 8.52 14.43 3.32
CA VAL A 164 9.13 15.58 2.66
C VAL A 164 8.23 16.16 1.58
N ASP A 165 7.91 17.46 1.70
CA ASP A 165 7.00 18.15 0.78
C ASP A 165 7.64 18.48 -0.57
N LYS A 166 8.95 18.73 -0.59
CA LYS A 166 9.67 19.10 -1.80
C LYS A 166 10.17 17.85 -2.51
N ILE A 167 9.33 17.34 -3.42
CA ILE A 167 9.63 16.15 -4.21
C ILE A 167 10.49 16.54 -5.43
N ASP A 168 11.73 16.08 -5.43
CA ASP A 168 12.55 15.94 -6.64
C ASP A 168 12.27 14.59 -7.31
N HIS A 169 11.70 14.61 -8.52
CA HIS A 169 11.38 13.42 -9.29
C HIS A 169 12.59 12.68 -9.85
N ALA A 170 13.73 13.36 -9.97
CA ALA A 170 14.97 12.70 -10.38
C ALA A 170 15.67 11.98 -9.21
N ASN A 171 15.28 12.27 -7.97
CA ASN A 171 15.83 11.64 -6.77
C ASN A 171 15.09 10.32 -6.44
N PRO A 172 15.75 9.15 -6.50
CA PRO A 172 15.15 7.86 -6.17
C PRO A 172 14.62 7.78 -4.73
N GLU A 173 15.25 8.47 -3.78
CA GLU A 173 14.85 8.45 -2.37
C GLU A 173 13.47 9.07 -2.13
N HIS A 174 12.99 9.88 -3.06
CA HIS A 174 11.63 10.43 -3.02
C HIS A 174 10.58 9.52 -3.66
N LYS A 175 10.99 8.40 -4.25
CA LYS A 175 10.12 7.41 -4.91
C LYS A 175 10.16 6.03 -4.26
N PHE A 176 11.27 5.71 -3.63
CA PHE A 176 11.54 4.40 -3.02
C PHE A 176 11.84 4.53 -1.53
N SER A 177 11.75 3.41 -0.82
CA SER A 177 11.99 3.35 0.63
C SER A 177 13.46 3.57 1.03
N THR A 178 14.38 3.71 0.08
CA THR A 178 15.80 3.97 0.33
C THR A 178 16.03 5.23 1.16
N GLY A 179 15.27 6.31 0.94
CA GLY A 179 15.35 7.53 1.75
C GLY A 179 15.02 7.27 3.22
N ILE A 180 14.01 6.44 3.48
CA ILE A 180 13.55 6.15 4.85
C ILE A 180 14.66 5.41 5.62
N PHE A 181 15.30 4.43 4.99
CA PHE A 181 16.39 3.67 5.62
C PHE A 181 17.68 4.47 5.80
N ARG A 182 17.98 5.43 4.91
CA ARG A 182 19.22 6.22 4.96
C ARG A 182 19.13 7.44 5.86
N ASN A 183 18.01 8.15 5.81
CA ASN A 183 17.88 9.47 6.43
C ASN A 183 16.50 9.74 7.05
N GLY A 184 15.65 8.72 7.15
CA GLY A 184 14.32 8.82 7.77
C GLY A 184 13.31 9.61 6.93
N THR A 185 13.62 9.94 5.67
CA THR A 185 12.69 10.73 4.83
C THR A 185 11.95 9.88 3.81
N GLY A 186 10.66 10.15 3.66
CA GLY A 186 9.82 9.51 2.65
C GLY A 186 8.78 10.45 2.07
N THR A 187 8.09 9.99 1.04
CA THR A 187 7.00 10.73 0.37
C THR A 187 5.75 9.85 0.31
N CYS A 188 4.73 10.29 -0.43
CA CYS A 188 3.56 9.48 -0.73
C CYS A 188 3.91 8.20 -1.48
N ALA A 189 5.02 8.17 -2.21
CA ALA A 189 5.46 6.98 -2.93
C ALA A 189 6.10 5.92 -2.02
N SER A 190 6.72 6.30 -0.89
CA SER A 190 7.56 5.40 -0.09
C SER A 190 7.06 5.14 1.34
N LEU A 191 6.37 6.08 1.98
CA LEU A 191 5.85 5.87 3.33
C LEU A 191 4.78 4.77 3.40
N PRO A 192 3.81 4.67 2.46
CA PRO A 192 2.84 3.57 2.45
C PRO A 192 3.50 2.18 2.35
N VAL A 193 4.65 2.09 1.68
CA VAL A 193 5.41 0.83 1.53
C VAL A 193 5.91 0.37 2.90
N ILE A 194 6.52 1.27 3.69
CA ILE A 194 6.99 0.96 5.04
C ILE A 194 5.84 0.61 5.98
N TRP A 195 4.74 1.37 5.90
CA TRP A 195 3.52 1.06 6.66
C TRP A 195 2.98 -0.33 6.35
N THR A 196 2.93 -0.70 5.06
CA THR A 196 2.46 -2.03 4.63
C THR A 196 3.39 -3.13 5.11
N ALA A 197 4.70 -2.95 4.95
CA ALA A 197 5.71 -3.93 5.36
C ALA A 197 5.71 -4.16 6.88
N LEU A 198 5.61 -3.09 7.67
CA LEU A 198 5.57 -3.15 9.13
C LEU A 198 4.23 -3.73 9.63
N GLY A 199 3.11 -3.29 9.07
CA GLY A 199 1.80 -3.83 9.43
C GLY A 199 1.66 -5.33 9.14
N ARG A 200 2.20 -5.82 8.02
CA ARG A 200 2.23 -7.25 7.70
C ARG A 200 3.05 -8.06 8.71
N ARG A 201 4.19 -7.54 9.17
CA ARG A 201 4.98 -8.15 10.25
C ARG A 201 4.19 -8.24 11.56
N LEU A 202 3.35 -7.25 11.85
CA LEU A 202 2.46 -7.23 13.00
C LEU A 202 1.21 -8.12 12.84
N GLY A 203 1.07 -8.82 11.70
CA GLY A 203 -0.07 -9.71 11.42
C GLY A 203 -1.30 -8.98 10.89
N HIS A 204 -1.18 -7.71 10.49
CA HIS A 204 -2.27 -6.97 9.88
C HIS A 204 -2.36 -7.23 8.36
N PRO A 205 -3.58 -7.42 7.82
CA PRO A 205 -3.81 -7.58 6.39
C PRO A 205 -3.76 -6.21 5.70
N ILE A 206 -2.57 -5.62 5.63
CA ILE A 206 -2.33 -4.34 4.95
C ILE A 206 -1.88 -4.59 3.52
N THR A 207 -2.41 -3.81 2.59
CA THR A 207 -1.87 -3.68 1.24
C THR A 207 -1.87 -2.23 0.79
N LEU A 208 -1.20 -1.97 -0.34
CA LEU A 208 -1.20 -0.68 -0.99
C LEU A 208 -2.47 -0.48 -1.81
N ALA A 209 -2.82 0.79 -2.01
CA ALA A 209 -3.92 1.22 -2.87
C ALA A 209 -3.56 2.56 -3.52
N LEU A 210 -4.20 2.84 -4.65
CA LEU A 210 -3.97 4.04 -5.43
C LEU A 210 -5.17 4.98 -5.36
N ALA A 211 -4.88 6.26 -5.24
CA ALA A 211 -5.74 7.36 -5.61
C ALA A 211 -5.07 8.12 -6.77
N PRO A 212 -5.75 9.08 -7.45
CA PRO A 212 -5.09 9.90 -8.45
C PRO A 212 -3.82 10.55 -7.88
N GLU A 213 -2.67 10.29 -8.51
CA GLU A 213 -1.34 10.80 -8.11
C GLU A 213 -0.89 10.49 -6.67
N HIS A 214 -1.53 9.53 -5.98
CA HIS A 214 -1.25 9.26 -4.58
C HIS A 214 -1.30 7.76 -4.27
N LEU A 215 -0.38 7.32 -3.42
CA LEU A 215 -0.30 5.95 -2.91
C LEU A 215 -0.63 5.99 -1.41
N TYR A 216 -1.43 5.05 -0.95
CA TYR A 216 -1.85 4.94 0.45
C TYR A 216 -2.02 3.46 0.84
N CYS A 217 -2.38 3.17 2.10
CA CYS A 217 -2.58 1.79 2.55
C CYS A 217 -4.05 1.48 2.87
N ILE A 218 -4.45 0.24 2.66
CA ILE A 218 -5.71 -0.33 3.14
C ILE A 218 -5.38 -1.48 4.08
N CYS A 219 -5.93 -1.46 5.29
CA CYS A 219 -5.99 -2.62 6.16
C CYS A 219 -7.41 -3.18 6.15
N ASP A 220 -7.57 -4.45 5.75
CA ASP A 220 -8.89 -5.08 5.60
C ASP A 220 -8.82 -6.55 6.02
N ASP A 221 -9.50 -6.91 7.12
CA ASP A 221 -9.61 -8.29 7.60
C ASP A 221 -10.95 -8.96 7.26
N GLY A 222 -11.77 -8.31 6.41
CA GLY A 222 -13.12 -8.74 6.08
C GLY A 222 -14.20 -8.35 7.09
N THR A 223 -13.82 -7.86 8.28
CA THR A 223 -14.77 -7.31 9.28
C THR A 223 -14.69 -5.79 9.31
N GLU A 224 -13.48 -5.26 9.23
CA GLU A 224 -13.17 -3.85 9.28
C GLU A 224 -12.16 -3.48 8.20
N LYS A 225 -12.55 -2.50 7.39
CA LYS A 225 -11.69 -1.86 6.40
C LYS A 225 -11.26 -0.48 6.89
N ILE A 226 -9.96 -0.24 6.91
CA ILE A 226 -9.33 1.01 7.37
C ILE A 226 -8.45 1.53 6.24
N ASN A 227 -8.73 2.75 5.76
CA ASN A 227 -7.80 3.47 4.90
C ASN A 227 -6.76 4.19 5.80
N ILE A 228 -5.50 4.12 5.41
CA ILE A 228 -4.38 4.63 6.19
C ILE A 228 -3.63 5.66 5.33
N GLU A 229 -3.56 6.89 5.83
CA GLU A 229 -2.79 7.97 5.21
C GLU A 229 -1.42 8.07 5.89
N ALA A 230 -0.42 7.49 5.25
CA ALA A 230 0.94 7.46 5.75
C ALA A 230 1.69 8.79 5.57
N THR A 231 1.09 9.83 4.97
CA THR A 231 1.80 11.08 4.61
C THR A 231 1.35 12.32 5.37
N GLY A 232 0.59 12.18 6.46
CA GLY A 232 0.14 13.32 7.26
C GLY A 232 1.30 14.06 7.94
N SER A 233 1.39 15.38 7.73
CA SER A 233 2.46 16.23 8.29
C SER A 233 2.43 16.35 9.82
N SER A 234 1.26 16.21 10.45
CA SER A 234 1.11 16.17 11.92
C SER A 234 1.16 14.75 12.49
N HIS A 235 0.66 13.75 11.75
CA HIS A 235 0.59 12.34 12.19
C HIS A 235 0.73 11.37 11.01
N LEU A 236 1.70 10.45 11.10
CA LEU A 236 1.65 9.19 10.34
C LEU A 236 0.51 8.37 10.97
N GLY A 237 -0.60 8.14 10.27
CA GLY A 237 -1.73 7.51 10.96
C GLY A 237 -2.99 7.20 10.17
N ILE A 238 -3.94 6.64 10.92
CA ILE A 238 -5.26 6.28 10.41
C ILE A 238 -6.05 7.55 10.14
N ARG A 239 -6.56 7.70 8.92
CA ARG A 239 -7.47 8.78 8.55
C ARG A 239 -8.83 8.24 8.18
N ASP A 240 -9.83 9.10 8.34
CA ASP A 240 -11.19 8.82 7.90
C ASP A 240 -11.24 8.77 6.36
N GLU A 241 -11.99 7.80 5.83
CA GLU A 241 -12.14 7.52 4.39
C GLU A 241 -12.55 8.78 3.60
N ALA A 242 -13.32 9.66 4.25
CA ALA A 242 -13.80 10.93 3.68
C ALA A 242 -12.66 11.87 3.24
N ALA A 243 -11.47 11.80 3.84
CA ALA A 243 -10.36 12.68 3.47
C ALA A 243 -9.68 12.26 2.16
N ILE A 244 -9.57 10.95 1.92
CA ILE A 244 -8.92 10.37 0.72
C ILE A 244 -9.91 10.29 -0.45
N THR A 245 -11.19 9.99 -0.16
CA THR A 245 -12.24 9.88 -1.20
C THR A 245 -12.71 11.21 -1.76
N LYS A 246 -12.59 12.33 -1.02
CA LYS A 246 -13.11 13.64 -1.47
C LYS A 246 -12.48 14.13 -2.78
N GLU A 247 -11.27 13.66 -3.11
CA GLU A 247 -10.54 14.06 -4.31
C GLU A 247 -10.52 13.00 -5.42
N CYS A 248 -11.00 11.78 -5.12
CA CYS A 248 -11.19 10.74 -6.11
C CYS A 248 -12.63 10.77 -6.64
N PRO A 249 -12.86 11.00 -7.94
CA PRO A 249 -14.19 10.92 -8.51
C PRO A 249 -14.87 9.59 -8.17
N ALA A 250 -16.12 9.65 -7.71
CA ALA A 250 -16.89 8.45 -7.33
C ALA A 250 -16.96 7.41 -8.46
N GLU A 251 -16.96 7.86 -9.72
CA GLU A 251 -16.94 6.96 -10.88
C GLU A 251 -15.65 6.15 -10.98
N LEU A 252 -14.49 6.74 -10.65
CA LEU A 252 -13.19 6.06 -10.66
C LEU A 252 -13.00 5.11 -9.48
N VAL A 253 -13.71 5.36 -8.38
CA VAL A 253 -13.84 4.39 -7.28
C VAL A 253 -14.74 3.24 -7.70
N LYS A 254 -15.91 3.56 -8.24
CA LYS A 254 -16.95 2.59 -8.63
C LYS A 254 -16.49 1.63 -9.73
N ASN A 255 -15.72 2.11 -10.69
CA ASN A 255 -15.23 1.28 -11.80
C ASN A 255 -13.96 0.48 -11.44
N GLY A 256 -13.41 0.66 -10.23
CA GLY A 256 -12.25 -0.06 -9.71
C GLY A 256 -10.89 0.44 -10.21
N THR A 257 -10.83 1.63 -10.82
CA THR A 257 -9.56 2.27 -11.20
C THR A 257 -8.74 2.67 -9.97
N PHE A 258 -9.40 3.22 -8.95
CA PHE A 258 -8.77 3.69 -7.72
C PHE A 258 -9.48 3.15 -6.48
N MET A 259 -8.86 3.41 -5.32
CA MET A 259 -9.40 3.14 -3.98
C MET A 259 -9.66 1.67 -3.65
N ARG A 260 -8.90 0.77 -4.29
CA ARG A 260 -8.98 -0.68 -4.07
C ARG A 260 -7.64 -1.26 -3.64
N PRO A 261 -7.66 -2.40 -2.92
CA PRO A 261 -6.43 -3.12 -2.61
C PRO A 261 -5.71 -3.55 -3.88
N LEU A 262 -4.39 -3.42 -3.86
CA LEU A 262 -3.50 -3.98 -4.88
C LEU A 262 -3.00 -5.36 -4.46
N SER A 263 -2.87 -6.26 -5.44
CA SER A 263 -2.05 -7.46 -5.33
C SER A 263 -0.56 -7.10 -5.37
N ASN A 264 0.31 -7.97 -4.85
CA ASN A 264 1.76 -7.74 -4.94
C ASN A 264 2.26 -7.64 -6.39
N ARG A 265 1.60 -8.31 -7.36
CA ARG A 265 1.88 -8.13 -8.79
C ARG A 265 1.66 -6.69 -9.24
N GLU A 266 0.52 -6.12 -8.88
CA GLU A 266 0.17 -4.75 -9.24
C GLU A 266 1.09 -3.75 -8.52
N ILE A 267 1.47 -4.05 -7.27
CA ILE A 267 2.43 -3.25 -6.52
C ILE A 267 3.80 -3.19 -7.23
N VAL A 268 4.30 -4.31 -7.75
CA VAL A 268 5.53 -4.31 -8.57
C VAL A 268 5.36 -3.41 -9.80
N GLY A 269 4.21 -3.46 -10.46
CA GLY A 269 3.90 -2.55 -11.57
C GLY A 269 3.94 -1.07 -11.17
N VAL A 270 3.41 -0.72 -9.99
CA VAL A 270 3.50 0.64 -9.45
C VAL A 270 4.96 1.04 -9.16
N PHE A 271 5.78 0.14 -8.63
CA PHE A 271 7.21 0.43 -8.40
C PHE A 271 8.00 0.62 -9.70
N LEU A 272 7.67 -0.14 -10.75
CA LEU A 272 8.23 0.09 -12.08
C LEU A 272 7.82 1.45 -12.62
N ASP A 273 6.56 1.87 -12.45
CA ASP A 273 6.11 3.22 -12.84
C ASP A 273 6.87 4.30 -12.06
N PHE A 274 7.12 4.11 -10.77
CA PHE A 274 7.96 5.03 -9.99
C PHE A 274 9.38 5.14 -10.55
N ARG A 275 9.98 4.02 -10.96
CA ARG A 275 11.31 4.03 -11.60
C ARG A 275 11.27 4.70 -12.97
N ALA A 276 10.22 4.46 -13.75
CA ALA A 276 10.00 5.13 -15.02
C ALA A 276 9.93 6.66 -14.86
N GLN A 277 9.25 7.14 -13.82
CA GLN A 277 9.20 8.57 -13.51
C GLN A 277 10.59 9.14 -13.17
N VAL A 278 11.44 8.40 -12.45
CA VAL A 278 12.83 8.79 -12.18
C VAL A 278 13.63 8.90 -13.48
N TRP A 279 13.51 7.90 -14.37
CA TRP A 279 14.17 7.93 -15.68
C TRP A 279 13.68 9.09 -16.55
N ALA A 280 12.37 9.33 -16.61
CA ALA A 280 11.78 10.43 -17.36
C ALA A 280 12.23 11.80 -16.82
N ALA A 281 12.31 11.97 -15.50
CA ALA A 281 12.85 13.18 -14.88
C ALA A 281 14.32 13.44 -15.26
N ARG A 282 15.09 12.36 -15.46
CA ARG A 282 16.48 12.37 -15.96
C ARG A 282 16.58 12.44 -17.49
N LYS A 283 15.45 12.49 -18.20
CA LYS A 283 15.34 12.47 -19.67
C LYS A 283 15.84 11.19 -20.34
N ASP A 284 15.98 10.10 -19.59
CA ASP A 284 16.26 8.76 -20.12
C ASP A 284 14.93 8.11 -20.54
N PHE A 285 14.36 8.60 -21.65
CA PHE A 285 13.02 8.21 -22.08
C PHE A 285 12.95 6.77 -22.62
N GLU A 286 14.07 6.18 -23.03
CA GLU A 286 14.12 4.77 -23.46
C GLU A 286 13.90 3.84 -22.27
N LYS A 287 14.63 4.06 -21.16
CA LYS A 287 14.40 3.30 -19.93
C LYS A 287 13.04 3.59 -19.32
N ALA A 288 12.62 4.87 -19.33
CA ALA A 288 11.30 5.24 -18.85
C ALA A 288 10.18 4.52 -19.63
N LEU A 289 10.27 4.48 -20.96
CA LEU A 289 9.30 3.77 -21.80
C LEU A 289 9.28 2.27 -21.47
N SER A 290 10.45 1.64 -21.36
CA SER A 290 10.55 0.21 -21.01
C SER A 290 9.90 -0.11 -19.68
N ASP A 291 10.19 0.65 -18.63
CA ASP A 291 9.60 0.45 -17.30
C ASP A 291 8.10 0.75 -17.30
N SER A 292 7.64 1.82 -17.95
CA SER A 292 6.22 2.15 -18.05
C SER A 292 5.43 1.11 -18.83
N GLN A 293 5.98 0.52 -19.90
CA GLN A 293 5.34 -0.55 -20.66
C GLN A 293 5.13 -1.78 -19.77
N ARG A 294 6.18 -2.20 -19.05
CA ARG A 294 6.08 -3.33 -18.12
C ARG A 294 5.13 -3.03 -16.96
N ALA A 295 5.13 -1.80 -16.44
CA ALA A 295 4.18 -1.35 -15.43
C ALA A 295 2.74 -1.46 -15.95
N HIS A 296 2.49 -1.05 -17.20
CA HIS A 296 1.17 -1.12 -17.81
C HIS A 296 0.70 -2.57 -18.02
N GLU A 297 1.59 -3.49 -18.38
CA GLU A 297 1.25 -4.92 -18.45
C GLU A 297 0.79 -5.48 -17.09
N LEU A 298 1.41 -5.04 -16.00
CA LEU A 298 1.08 -5.50 -14.63
C LEU A 298 -0.13 -4.77 -14.03
N VAL A 299 -0.43 -3.56 -14.52
CA VAL A 299 -1.50 -2.68 -14.01
C VAL A 299 -2.27 -2.06 -15.20
N PRO A 300 -2.91 -2.87 -16.06
CA PRO A 300 -3.44 -2.41 -17.34
C PRO A 300 -4.62 -1.43 -17.21
N TYR A 301 -5.31 -1.46 -16.08
CA TYR A 301 -6.45 -0.59 -15.78
C TYR A 301 -6.03 0.80 -15.25
N ASN A 302 -4.73 1.02 -14.99
CA ASN A 302 -4.25 2.28 -14.43
C ASN A 302 -3.90 3.25 -15.56
N SER A 303 -4.77 4.21 -15.72
CA SER A 303 -4.67 5.23 -16.74
C SER A 303 -3.51 6.21 -16.56
N ASN A 304 -3.01 6.44 -15.34
CA ASN A 304 -1.80 7.24 -15.15
C ASN A 304 -0.62 6.58 -15.86
N ILE A 305 -0.47 5.27 -15.65
CA ILE A 305 0.61 4.46 -16.23
C ILE A 305 0.47 4.40 -17.76
N ALA A 306 -0.75 4.20 -18.27
CA ALA A 306 -0.99 4.23 -19.72
C ALA A 306 -0.59 5.59 -20.35
N ASN A 307 -0.88 6.70 -19.67
CA ASN A 307 -0.45 8.03 -20.11
C ASN A 307 1.08 8.20 -20.00
N GLY A 308 1.73 7.59 -19.01
CA GLY A 308 3.19 7.53 -18.88
C GLY A 308 3.84 6.84 -20.09
N VAL A 309 3.29 5.68 -20.51
CA VAL A 309 3.72 4.98 -21.73
C VAL A 309 3.61 5.88 -22.95
N ALA A 310 2.45 6.50 -23.15
CA ALA A 310 2.19 7.39 -24.28
C ALA A 310 3.17 8.57 -24.33
N HIS A 311 3.41 9.21 -23.19
CA HIS A 311 4.34 10.32 -23.06
C HIS A 311 5.76 9.90 -23.40
N CYS A 312 6.26 8.81 -22.79
CA CYS A 312 7.62 8.33 -23.04
C CYS A 312 7.81 7.90 -24.49
N ALA A 313 6.83 7.23 -25.09
CA ALA A 313 6.87 6.84 -26.51
C ALA A 313 6.97 8.06 -27.43
N GLN A 314 6.21 9.12 -27.15
CA GLN A 314 6.31 10.38 -27.88
C GLN A 314 7.70 11.01 -27.75
N MET A 315 8.29 11.01 -26.55
CA MET A 315 9.61 11.58 -26.30
C MET A 315 10.73 10.78 -27.00
N VAL A 316 10.67 9.45 -26.99
CA VAL A 316 11.59 8.58 -27.75
C VAL A 316 11.48 8.83 -29.26
N ALA A 317 10.27 8.89 -29.80
CA ALA A 317 10.05 9.16 -31.23
C ALA A 317 10.58 10.56 -31.64
N SER A 318 10.54 11.54 -30.73
CA SER A 318 11.03 12.89 -30.99
C SER A 318 12.56 12.99 -31.01
N THR A 319 13.25 12.09 -30.29
CA THR A 319 14.71 12.07 -30.16
C THR A 319 15.38 11.15 -31.18
N HIS A 320 14.66 10.13 -31.66
CA HIS A 320 15.12 9.21 -32.70
C HIS A 320 14.20 9.22 -33.93
N PRO A 321 14.31 10.23 -34.83
CA PRO A 321 13.41 10.37 -35.98
C PRO A 321 13.51 9.22 -37.00
N ALA A 322 14.58 8.40 -36.96
CA ALA A 322 14.72 7.17 -37.74
C ALA A 322 13.90 5.99 -37.16
N ILE A 323 13.52 6.05 -35.89
CA ILE A 323 12.54 5.18 -35.22
C ILE A 323 11.14 5.80 -35.41
N ARG A 324 10.80 6.19 -36.65
CA ARG A 324 9.38 6.22 -37.05
C ARG A 324 8.99 4.79 -37.40
N LEU A 325 8.88 3.96 -36.36
CA LEU A 325 8.27 2.65 -36.46
C LEU A 325 6.91 2.80 -37.14
N GLY A 326 6.69 2.02 -38.18
CA GLY A 326 5.55 2.12 -39.07
C GLY A 326 4.23 2.19 -38.32
N GLY A 327 3.61 3.37 -38.32
CA GLY A 327 2.19 3.60 -38.62
C GLY A 327 1.11 2.86 -37.83
N GLN A 328 1.43 2.07 -36.80
CA GLN A 328 0.44 1.57 -35.87
C GLN A 328 0.44 2.47 -34.65
N SER A 329 -0.70 3.12 -34.46
CA SER A 329 -1.04 3.85 -33.25
C SER A 329 -0.67 3.00 -32.02
N ILE A 330 0.44 3.31 -31.35
CA ILE A 330 0.75 2.83 -29.98
C ILE A 330 -0.36 3.26 -28.99
N LEU A 331 -1.31 4.07 -29.45
CA LEU A 331 -2.53 4.48 -28.79
C LEU A 331 -3.77 3.85 -29.45
N GLN A 332 -3.83 2.53 -29.58
CA GLN A 332 -5.11 1.88 -29.29
C GLN A 332 -5.15 1.64 -27.79
N VAL A 333 -5.21 2.74 -27.03
CA VAL A 333 -5.65 2.62 -25.65
C VAL A 333 -7.09 2.20 -25.76
N ASP A 334 -7.37 0.99 -25.30
CA ASP A 334 -8.67 0.35 -25.39
C ASP A 334 -9.78 1.34 -25.02
N ASN A 335 -10.97 1.14 -25.58
CA ASN A 335 -12.19 1.80 -25.13
C ASN A 335 -12.61 1.34 -23.72
N ASP A 336 -11.65 1.01 -22.84
CA ASP A 336 -11.90 0.66 -21.45
C ASP A 336 -12.68 1.84 -20.81
N PRO A 337 -13.90 1.59 -20.31
CA PRO A 337 -14.68 2.58 -19.60
C PRO A 337 -13.91 3.26 -18.45
N ARG A 338 -12.94 2.56 -17.85
CA ARG A 338 -12.03 3.09 -16.81
C ARG A 338 -11.13 4.18 -17.34
N GLU A 339 -10.51 3.94 -18.50
CA GLU A 339 -9.65 4.91 -19.17
C GLU A 339 -10.44 6.15 -19.59
N LEU A 340 -11.64 5.94 -20.13
CA LEU A 340 -12.49 7.06 -20.54
C LEU A 340 -12.88 7.94 -19.35
N ALA A 341 -13.30 7.33 -18.24
CA ALA A 341 -13.63 8.03 -17.01
C ALA A 341 -12.42 8.81 -16.46
N TYR A 342 -11.22 8.22 -16.50
CA TYR A 342 -10.01 8.89 -16.03
C TYR A 342 -9.60 10.06 -16.95
N ARG A 343 -9.68 9.90 -18.28
CA ARG A 343 -9.42 11.00 -19.22
C ARG A 343 -10.38 12.16 -19.01
N GLN A 344 -11.65 11.89 -18.73
CA GLN A 344 -12.63 12.91 -18.40
C GLN A 344 -12.24 13.64 -17.11
N TYR A 345 -11.81 12.90 -16.08
CA TYR A 345 -11.28 13.49 -14.85
C TYR A 345 -10.07 14.40 -15.11
N VAL A 346 -9.05 13.93 -15.85
CA VAL A 346 -7.87 14.74 -16.19
C VAL A 346 -8.24 16.01 -16.95
N ARG A 347 -9.15 15.90 -17.93
CA ARG A 347 -9.66 17.06 -18.69
C ARG A 347 -10.36 18.06 -17.77
N ALA A 348 -11.18 17.59 -16.85
CA ALA A 348 -11.86 18.44 -15.87
C ALA A 348 -10.85 19.14 -14.93
N MET A 349 -9.83 18.43 -14.47
CA MET A 349 -8.76 18.99 -13.63
C MET A 349 -7.93 20.04 -14.38
N ARG A 350 -7.59 19.80 -15.66
CA ARG A 350 -6.95 20.79 -16.54
C ARG A 350 -7.79 22.04 -16.71
N ALA A 351 -9.08 21.88 -16.95
CA ALA A 351 -10.00 23.01 -17.10
C ALA A 351 -10.09 23.85 -15.82
N ARG A 352 -9.99 23.22 -14.63
CA ARG A 352 -10.01 23.93 -13.33
C ARG A 352 -8.68 24.58 -12.97
N ASN A 353 -7.57 23.90 -13.21
CA ASN A 353 -6.27 24.25 -12.62
C ASN A 353 -5.25 24.78 -13.65
N GLY A 354 -5.60 24.82 -14.94
CA GLY A 354 -4.78 25.34 -16.05
C GLY A 354 -3.58 24.46 -16.41
N ASN A 355 -2.73 24.15 -15.44
CA ASN A 355 -1.45 23.47 -15.60
C ASN A 355 -1.47 22.00 -15.10
N TYR A 356 -2.63 21.38 -14.97
CA TYR A 356 -2.71 19.99 -14.52
C TYR A 356 -2.11 19.03 -15.56
N SER A 357 -1.01 18.37 -15.22
CA SER A 357 -0.39 17.33 -16.05
C SER A 357 -0.28 16.03 -15.26
N PRO A 358 -1.04 14.98 -15.62
CA PRO A 358 -1.03 13.72 -14.88
C PRO A 358 0.26 12.90 -15.08
N ALA A 359 1.13 13.31 -16.02
CA ALA A 359 2.34 12.55 -16.38
C ALA A 359 3.52 12.77 -15.42
N MET A 360 3.43 13.73 -14.50
CA MET A 360 4.47 13.98 -13.49
C MET A 360 3.77 14.50 -12.22
N PRO A 361 3.75 13.74 -11.11
CA PRO A 361 3.00 14.13 -9.92
C PRO A 361 3.67 15.31 -9.20
N GLY A 362 3.30 16.54 -9.57
CA GLY A 362 3.86 17.79 -9.03
C GLY A 362 2.80 18.75 -8.47
N GLY A 363 1.60 18.28 -8.17
CA GLY A 363 0.56 19.08 -7.51
C GLY A 363 0.86 19.32 -6.03
N ARG A 364 0.76 20.56 -5.56
CA ARG A 364 1.07 20.97 -4.18
C ARG A 364 0.14 20.26 -3.16
N PRO A 365 0.67 19.60 -2.11
CA PRO A 365 -0.16 19.05 -1.01
C PRO A 365 -0.65 20.11 -0.01
N GLN A 366 -0.57 21.41 -0.27
CA GLN A 366 -0.37 22.38 0.81
C GLN A 366 -1.62 22.92 1.54
N GLN A 367 -2.76 22.22 1.55
CA GLN A 367 -3.97 22.73 2.25
C GLN A 367 -4.71 21.73 3.16
N TRP A 368 -3.99 20.80 3.78
CA TRP A 368 -4.58 19.84 4.72
C TRP A 368 -4.43 20.29 6.20
N LEU A 369 -5.35 21.14 6.70
CA LEU A 369 -5.55 21.59 8.11
C LEU A 369 -6.23 20.48 8.99
N PRO A 370 -6.55 20.69 10.31
CA PRO A 370 -5.79 21.17 11.47
C PRO A 370 -5.39 20.01 12.44
N ASP A 371 -4.65 20.36 13.49
CA ASP A 371 -3.97 19.49 14.47
C ASP A 371 -4.92 18.74 15.44
N MET A 372 -4.73 17.42 15.61
CA MET A 372 -5.48 16.57 16.55
C MET A 372 -4.48 15.74 17.36
N GLY A 373 -3.76 16.44 18.25
CA GLY A 373 -2.63 15.93 19.02
C GLY A 373 -2.84 14.56 19.69
N VAL A 374 -1.81 13.72 19.62
CA VAL A 374 -1.65 12.55 20.47
C VAL A 374 -0.78 12.97 21.66
N PRO A 375 -1.26 12.92 22.92
CA PRO A 375 -0.39 13.18 24.05
C PRO A 375 0.63 12.03 24.19
N PRO A 376 1.84 12.30 24.71
CA PRO A 376 2.84 11.26 24.94
C PRO A 376 2.27 10.18 25.88
N LEU A 377 2.43 8.91 25.50
CA LEU A 377 2.09 7.78 26.37
C LEU A 377 2.86 7.93 27.69
N GLY A 378 2.11 8.16 28.78
CA GLY A 378 2.62 8.53 30.10
C GLY A 378 3.14 7.35 30.90
N GLY A 379 4.27 6.78 30.47
CA GLY A 379 5.08 5.85 31.25
C GLY A 379 6.56 6.19 31.14
N PRO A 380 7.41 5.78 32.10
CA PRO A 380 8.86 5.88 31.93
C PRO A 380 9.26 5.06 30.70
N ARG A 381 9.59 5.76 29.61
CA ARG A 381 10.10 5.12 28.39
C ARG A 381 11.41 4.41 28.74
N PRO A 382 11.64 3.18 28.26
CA PRO A 382 12.97 2.58 28.32
C PRO A 382 13.95 3.57 27.70
N GLN A 383 15.05 3.87 28.39
CA GLN A 383 16.12 4.68 27.80
C GLN A 383 16.61 3.94 26.55
N VAL A 384 16.44 4.55 25.38
CA VAL A 384 17.17 4.16 24.18
C VAL A 384 18.66 4.23 24.56
N PRO A 385 19.46 3.17 24.34
CA PRO A 385 20.88 3.22 24.61
C PRO A 385 21.49 4.42 23.91
N ASP A 386 22.32 5.18 24.63
CA ASP A 386 23.07 6.31 24.08
C ASP A 386 23.73 5.89 22.76
N PRO A 387 23.50 6.61 21.64
CA PRO A 387 24.18 6.37 20.37
C PRO A 387 25.72 6.33 20.50
N SER A 388 26.29 6.92 21.55
CA SER A 388 27.72 6.83 21.88
C SER A 388 28.19 5.43 22.32
N ALA A 389 27.27 4.51 22.63
CA ALA A 389 27.58 3.11 22.97
C ALA A 389 27.94 2.26 21.73
N TYR A 390 27.70 2.77 20.52
CA TYR A 390 28.26 2.20 19.30
C TYR A 390 29.67 2.77 19.10
N GLY A 391 30.68 1.90 19.25
CA GLY A 391 32.10 2.27 19.13
C GLY A 391 32.43 3.02 17.82
N PRO A 392 33.59 3.71 17.79
CA PRO A 392 33.92 4.66 16.73
C PRO A 392 33.78 4.04 15.34
N GLN A 393 33.00 4.72 14.48
CA GLN A 393 32.91 4.43 13.06
C GLN A 393 34.33 4.43 12.47
N VAL A 394 34.68 3.33 11.80
CA VAL A 394 35.97 3.18 11.12
C VAL A 394 36.07 4.28 10.06
N ALA A 395 37.02 5.20 10.27
CA ALA A 395 37.31 6.25 9.31
C ALA A 395 37.79 5.65 7.99
N HIS A 396 37.11 5.98 6.90
CA HIS A 396 37.60 5.68 5.55
C HIS A 396 38.93 6.44 5.30
N PRO A 397 39.96 5.78 4.73
CA PRO A 397 41.22 6.45 4.42
C PRO A 397 41.03 7.43 3.25
N GLN A 398 41.45 8.69 3.45
CA GLN A 398 41.57 9.66 2.37
C GLN A 398 42.67 9.23 1.38
N PRO A 399 42.46 9.40 0.06
CA PRO A 399 43.51 9.16 -0.92
C PRO A 399 44.55 10.29 -0.86
N GLY A 400 45.77 9.92 -0.45
CA GLY A 400 46.92 10.82 -0.39
C GLY A 400 47.30 11.34 -1.77
N GLY A 401 47.33 12.67 -1.89
CA GLY A 401 48.00 13.37 -2.97
C GLY A 401 49.51 13.35 -2.76
N GLY A 402 50.22 12.79 -3.73
CA GLY A 402 51.67 12.89 -3.83
C GLY A 402 52.06 13.34 -5.23
N ARG A 403 52.61 14.55 -5.34
CA ARG A 403 53.62 14.90 -6.34
C ARG A 403 54.76 15.63 -5.63
N PRO A 404 56.01 15.41 -6.05
CA PRO A 404 57.16 16.16 -5.55
C PRO A 404 57.11 17.63 -5.96
#